data_AF-A0A7X4B8S5-F1
#
_entry.id   AF-A0A7X4B8S5-F1
#
_cell.length_a   1.000
_cell.length_b   1.000
_cell.length_c   1.000
_cell.angle_alpha   90.00
_cell.angle_beta   90.00
_cell.angle_gamma   90.00
#
_symmetry.space_group_name_H-M   'P 1'
#
loop_
_entity.id
_entity.type
_entity.pdbx_description
1 polymer ?
#
loop_
_entity_poly.entity_id
_entity_poly.type
_entity_poly.pdbx_seq_one_letter_code
_entity_poly.pdbx_strand_id
1 'polypeptide(L)'
;MKSMKYRRVLLMKLLSIFGVSVLYGCSTLAPNEIQRAQVPTDFPFAVVWLRPEAKTANIYELTDRELLGLVIVKKWNEGDRDFVGMSMKDGKVYLHYPDVVYVQWKESQLPDGTIRKYAALVYGPGGDSTITDQISEGILPPGVQVLNMETSGIDPYEYLSN
;
A
#
# COMPACT_ATOMS: atom_id res chain seq x y z
N MET A 1 -48.33 56.61 -39.77
CA MET A 1 -47.60 57.89 -39.80
C MET A 1 -46.59 57.88 -38.66
N LYS A 2 -45.29 58.01 -38.96
CA LYS A 2 -44.18 58.52 -38.12
C LYS A 2 -44.20 58.18 -36.61
N SER A 3 -43.25 57.43 -36.06
CA SER A 3 -41.82 57.77 -35.92
C SER A 3 -41.47 57.90 -34.43
N MET A 4 -40.60 56.98 -33.99
CA MET A 4 -39.39 57.23 -33.20
C MET A 4 -39.44 57.92 -31.82
N LYS A 5 -38.46 57.44 -31.03
CA LYS A 5 -37.54 58.21 -30.17
C LYS A 5 -38.06 58.56 -28.77
N TYR A 6 -37.25 58.51 -27.71
CA TYR A 6 -35.90 58.01 -27.43
C TYR A 6 -35.72 58.27 -25.91
N ARG A 7 -34.95 57.41 -25.23
CA ARG A 7 -34.03 57.70 -24.11
C ARG A 7 -34.40 58.77 -23.07
N ARG A 8 -34.39 58.38 -21.78
CA ARG A 8 -33.28 58.61 -20.82
C ARG A 8 -33.77 58.19 -19.41
N VAL A 9 -33.16 57.16 -18.81
CA VAL A 9 -32.16 57.27 -17.73
C VAL A 9 -32.72 57.94 -16.47
N LEU A 10 -32.96 57.15 -15.41
CA LEU A 10 -32.25 57.27 -14.12
C LEU A 10 -32.71 56.18 -13.12
N LEU A 11 -31.71 55.45 -12.62
CA LEU A 11 -31.54 55.03 -11.22
C LEU A 11 -32.69 54.35 -10.44
N MET A 12 -32.41 53.09 -10.09
CA MET A 12 -32.05 52.64 -8.73
C MET A 12 -32.97 51.58 -8.11
N LYS A 13 -32.29 50.54 -7.59
CA LYS A 13 -32.68 49.56 -6.58
C LYS A 13 -33.52 48.39 -7.07
N LEU A 14 -32.92 47.19 -7.05
CA LEU A 14 -33.24 46.21 -6.00
C LEU A 14 -32.24 45.05 -6.02
N LEU A 15 -31.63 44.83 -4.85
CA LEU A 15 -30.93 43.60 -4.49
C LEU A 15 -31.95 42.46 -4.41
N SER A 16 -31.68 41.37 -5.11
CA SER A 16 -32.22 40.04 -4.86
C SER A 16 -31.47 39.03 -5.75
N ILE A 17 -31.14 37.80 -5.40
CA ILE A 17 -31.30 36.93 -4.22
C ILE A 17 -30.36 35.74 -4.56
N PHE A 18 -29.59 35.27 -3.59
CA PHE A 18 -28.95 33.94 -3.49
C PHE A 18 -28.56 33.21 -4.80
N GLY A 19 -27.31 33.40 -5.23
CA GLY A 19 -26.63 32.46 -6.11
C GLY A 19 -26.18 31.23 -5.33
N VAL A 20 -27.05 30.23 -5.19
CA VAL A 20 -26.62 28.87 -4.83
C VAL A 20 -26.05 28.23 -6.10
N SER A 21 -24.76 28.42 -6.33
CA SER A 21 -24.02 27.61 -7.30
C SER A 21 -23.83 26.22 -6.69
N VAL A 22 -24.71 25.27 -7.03
CA VAL A 22 -24.41 23.85 -6.89
C VAL A 22 -23.34 23.53 -7.92
N LEU A 23 -22.08 23.71 -7.53
CA LEU A 23 -20.96 23.17 -8.26
C LEU A 23 -20.99 21.65 -8.04
N TYR A 24 -21.53 20.94 -9.03
CA TYR A 24 -21.22 19.54 -9.26
C TYR A 24 -19.71 19.44 -9.51
N GLY A 25 -18.94 19.33 -8.43
CA GLY A 25 -17.57 18.87 -8.47
C GLY A 25 -17.57 17.41 -8.89
N CYS A 26 -17.67 17.18 -10.20
CA CYS A 26 -17.29 15.92 -10.80
C CYS A 26 -15.77 15.79 -10.59
N SER A 27 -15.39 15.28 -9.42
CA SER A 27 -14.03 14.93 -9.12
C SER A 27 -13.73 13.72 -9.97
N THR A 28 -13.18 13.94 -11.17
CA THR A 28 -12.46 12.90 -11.89
C THR A 28 -11.33 12.47 -10.96
N LEU A 29 -11.55 11.39 -10.20
CA LEU A 29 -10.51 10.67 -9.50
C LEU A 29 -9.55 10.17 -10.58
N ALA A 30 -8.53 10.97 -10.88
CA ALA A 30 -7.38 10.46 -11.61
C ALA A 30 -6.84 9.28 -10.79
N PRO A 31 -6.54 8.12 -11.40
CA PRO A 31 -5.92 7.03 -10.66
C PRO A 31 -4.66 7.56 -9.97
N ASN A 32 -4.52 7.29 -8.67
CA ASN A 32 -3.37 7.73 -7.89
C ASN A 32 -2.09 7.24 -8.60
N GLU A 33 -1.31 8.19 -9.11
CA GLU A 33 -0.05 7.90 -9.79
C GLU A 33 1.02 7.60 -8.73
N ILE A 34 1.45 6.33 -8.64
CA ILE A 34 2.60 5.90 -7.84
C ILE A 34 3.86 6.58 -8.37
N GLN A 35 4.38 7.52 -7.59
CA GLN A 35 5.64 8.19 -7.88
C GLN A 35 6.82 7.39 -7.34
N ARG A 36 7.93 7.38 -8.08
CA ARG A 36 9.18 6.80 -7.59
C ARG A 36 9.72 7.68 -6.46
N ALA A 37 9.73 7.13 -5.25
CA ALA A 37 10.30 7.82 -4.10
C ALA A 37 11.79 8.15 -4.33
N GLN A 38 12.22 9.31 -3.82
CA GLN A 38 13.64 9.63 -3.76
C GLN A 38 14.35 8.60 -2.89
N VAL A 39 15.42 8.02 -3.43
CA VAL A 39 16.24 7.01 -2.75
C VAL A 39 17.27 7.74 -1.89
N PRO A 40 17.26 7.55 -0.56
CA PRO A 40 18.25 8.17 0.30
C PRO A 40 19.67 7.69 0.02
N THR A 41 20.65 8.56 0.26
CA THR A 41 22.06 8.26 0.04
C THR A 41 22.61 7.17 0.97
N ASP A 42 21.95 6.94 2.10
CA ASP A 42 22.28 5.90 3.08
C ASP A 42 21.51 4.58 2.85
N PHE A 43 20.68 4.49 1.80
CA PHE A 43 19.86 3.30 1.55
C PHE A 43 20.73 2.10 1.14
N PRO A 44 20.68 0.96 1.86
CA PRO A 44 21.67 -0.09 1.72
C PRO A 44 21.36 -1.11 0.60
N PHE A 45 20.23 -0.98 -0.09
CA PHE A 45 19.79 -1.92 -1.12
C PHE A 45 19.84 -1.31 -2.52
N ALA A 46 20.22 -2.12 -3.50
CA ALA A 46 20.20 -1.71 -4.90
C ALA A 46 18.75 -1.63 -5.42
N VAL A 47 18.34 -0.46 -5.90
CA VAL A 47 17.03 -0.25 -6.52
C VAL A 47 17.11 -0.42 -8.04
N VAL A 48 16.05 -0.97 -8.64
CA VAL A 48 16.06 -1.38 -10.05
C VAL A 48 16.12 -0.19 -11.00
N TRP A 49 15.41 0.90 -10.71
CA TRP A 49 15.31 2.06 -11.60
C TRP A 49 16.49 3.04 -11.53
N LEU A 50 17.47 2.82 -10.64
CA LEU A 50 18.74 3.55 -10.65
C LEU A 50 19.83 2.83 -11.46
N ARG A 51 19.51 1.66 -12.04
CA ARG A 51 20.46 0.95 -12.90
C ARG A 51 20.60 1.66 -14.24
N PRO A 52 21.81 1.75 -14.81
CA PRO A 52 22.04 2.41 -16.09
C PRO A 52 21.17 1.86 -17.24
N GLU A 53 20.87 0.56 -17.19
CA GLU A 53 20.07 -0.16 -18.18
C GLU A 53 18.55 -0.14 -17.93
N ALA A 54 18.08 0.52 -16.86
CA ALA A 54 16.67 0.57 -16.52
C ALA A 54 15.89 1.38 -17.58
N LYS A 55 15.01 0.72 -18.32
CA LYS A 55 14.03 1.41 -19.17
C LYS A 55 12.99 2.09 -18.29
N THR A 56 12.44 3.22 -18.75
CA THR A 56 11.26 3.81 -18.15
C THR A 56 10.07 2.86 -18.30
N ALA A 57 9.84 2.00 -17.30
CA ALA A 57 8.62 1.21 -17.21
C ALA A 57 7.41 2.12 -16.98
N ASN A 58 6.29 1.82 -17.66
CA ASN A 58 5.01 2.41 -17.33
C ASN A 58 4.62 1.93 -15.92
N ILE A 59 3.98 2.79 -15.13
CA ILE A 59 3.52 2.47 -13.77
C ILE A 59 2.59 1.23 -13.75
N TYR A 60 1.84 0.99 -14.83
CA TYR A 60 0.99 -0.20 -14.99
C TYR A 60 1.76 -1.47 -15.38
N GLU A 61 3.07 -1.37 -15.57
CA GLU A 61 3.98 -2.45 -15.98
C GLU A 61 5.07 -2.69 -14.94
N LEU A 62 4.94 -2.12 -13.72
CA LEU A 62 5.92 -2.33 -12.66
C LEU A 62 6.07 -3.83 -12.38
N THR A 63 7.31 -4.30 -12.47
CA THR A 63 7.64 -5.66 -12.05
C THR A 63 7.54 -5.81 -10.54
N ASP A 64 7.32 -7.02 -10.04
CA ASP A 64 7.35 -7.32 -8.59
C ASP A 64 8.60 -6.75 -7.93
N ARG A 65 9.74 -6.79 -8.62
CA ARG A 65 11.01 -6.27 -8.12
C ARG A 65 11.02 -4.75 -7.98
N GLU A 66 10.37 -4.04 -8.90
CA GLU A 66 10.21 -2.59 -8.80
C GLU A 66 9.23 -2.21 -7.68
N LEU A 67 8.09 -2.90 -7.58
CA LEU A 67 7.13 -2.70 -6.49
C LEU A 67 7.80 -2.93 -5.12
N LEU A 68 8.55 -4.02 -4.98
CA LEU A 68 9.35 -4.29 -3.78
C LEU A 68 10.30 -3.13 -3.48
N GLY A 69 11.07 -2.68 -4.47
CA GLY A 69 11.98 -1.54 -4.35
C GLY A 69 11.28 -0.25 -3.91
N LEU A 70 10.09 0.03 -4.43
CA LEU A 70 9.33 1.23 -4.07
C LEU A 70 8.83 1.17 -2.62
N VAL A 71 8.27 0.02 -2.22
CA VAL A 71 7.77 -0.19 -0.85
C VAL A 71 8.89 0.00 0.17
N ILE A 72 10.05 -0.63 -0.05
CA ILE A 72 11.17 -0.54 0.89
C ILE A 72 11.73 0.88 0.99
N VAL A 73 11.88 1.58 -0.14
CA VAL A 73 12.42 2.96 -0.12
C VAL A 73 11.45 3.89 0.60
N LYS A 74 10.14 3.70 0.40
CA LYS A 74 9.12 4.44 1.15
C LYS A 74 9.20 4.15 2.65
N LYS A 75 9.26 2.88 3.05
CA LYS A 75 9.41 2.48 4.47
C LYS A 75 10.65 3.09 5.12
N TRP A 76 11.76 3.08 4.40
CA TRP A 76 13.01 3.70 4.82
C TRP A 76 12.88 5.21 5.02
N ASN A 77 12.17 5.90 4.11
CA ASN A 77 11.86 7.33 4.22
C ASN A 77 10.88 7.64 5.38
N GLU A 78 9.99 6.71 5.72
CA GLU A 78 9.11 6.80 6.90
C GLU A 78 9.85 6.55 8.22
N GLY A 79 11.12 6.12 8.17
CA GLY A 79 11.98 5.92 9.33
C GLY A 79 12.07 4.48 9.83
N ASP A 80 11.43 3.52 9.16
CA ASP A 80 11.64 2.10 9.45
C ASP A 80 12.96 1.63 8.83
N ARG A 81 13.90 1.23 9.68
CA ARG A 81 15.27 0.85 9.31
C ARG A 81 15.66 -0.55 9.80
N ASP A 82 14.75 -1.26 10.46
CA ASP A 82 15.06 -2.49 11.20
C ASP A 82 14.88 -3.77 10.37
N PHE A 83 14.36 -3.66 9.14
CA PHE A 83 14.26 -4.80 8.24
C PHE A 83 15.62 -5.14 7.60
N VAL A 84 15.88 -6.43 7.39
CA VAL A 84 17.09 -6.99 6.77
C VAL A 84 16.86 -7.41 5.32
N GLY A 85 15.63 -7.37 4.85
CA GLY A 85 15.26 -7.81 3.51
C GLY A 85 13.76 -7.72 3.26
N MET A 86 13.31 -8.36 2.18
CA MET A 86 11.89 -8.43 1.85
C MET A 86 11.62 -9.54 0.84
N SER A 87 10.33 -9.80 0.65
CA SER A 87 9.84 -10.70 -0.37
C SER A 87 8.44 -10.34 -0.81
N MET A 88 8.07 -10.74 -2.02
CA MET A 88 6.69 -10.71 -2.48
C MET A 88 6.08 -12.10 -2.42
N LYS A 89 4.86 -12.20 -1.92
CA LYS A 89 4.06 -13.42 -1.95
C LYS A 89 2.58 -13.08 -2.08
N ASP A 90 1.91 -13.72 -3.02
CA ASP A 90 0.48 -13.53 -3.29
C ASP A 90 0.09 -12.05 -3.46
N GLY A 91 0.93 -11.29 -4.20
CA GLY A 91 0.75 -9.86 -4.46
C GLY A 91 1.06 -8.93 -3.27
N LYS A 92 1.45 -9.46 -2.11
CA LYS A 92 1.79 -8.69 -0.92
C LYS A 92 3.28 -8.65 -0.65
N VAL A 93 3.74 -7.54 -0.08
CA VAL A 93 5.12 -7.36 0.37
C VAL A 93 5.24 -7.71 1.84
N TYR A 94 6.23 -8.54 2.16
CA TYR A 94 6.58 -8.92 3.53
C TYR A 94 8.00 -8.46 3.80
N LEU A 95 8.15 -7.58 4.79
CA LEU A 95 9.45 -7.11 5.24
C LEU A 95 10.08 -8.18 6.13
N HIS A 96 11.38 -8.43 5.95
CA HIS A 96 12.09 -9.43 6.73
C HIS A 96 12.70 -8.73 7.93
N TYR A 97 12.19 -8.97 9.13
CA TYR A 97 12.83 -8.53 10.38
C TYR A 97 13.44 -9.76 11.07
N PRO A 98 14.57 -9.61 11.78
CA PRO A 98 15.30 -10.74 12.37
C PRO A 98 14.42 -11.71 13.17
N ASP A 99 13.52 -11.17 13.98
CA ASP A 99 12.71 -11.94 14.94
C ASP A 99 11.24 -12.08 14.51
N VAL A 100 10.92 -11.84 13.23
CA VAL A 100 9.54 -11.92 12.71
C VAL A 100 9.35 -13.14 11.83
N VAL A 101 8.27 -13.86 12.08
CA VAL A 101 7.76 -14.93 11.20
C VAL A 101 6.31 -14.67 10.83
N TYR A 102 6.01 -14.85 9.54
CA TYR A 102 4.68 -14.78 8.98
C TYR A 102 4.09 -16.18 8.88
N VAL A 103 2.91 -16.37 9.44
CA VAL A 103 2.23 -17.67 9.48
C VAL A 103 0.93 -17.58 8.71
N GLN A 104 0.76 -18.50 7.75
CA GLN A 104 -0.54 -18.75 7.14
C GLN A 104 -1.25 -19.81 7.98
N TRP A 105 -2.35 -19.42 8.60
CA TRP A 105 -3.17 -20.33 9.37
C TRP A 105 -4.23 -21.00 8.50
N LYS A 106 -4.52 -22.27 8.75
CA LYS A 106 -5.66 -22.97 8.19
C LYS A 106 -6.47 -23.62 9.29
N GLU A 107 -7.72 -23.90 8.96
CA GLU A 107 -8.65 -24.61 9.82
C GLU A 107 -8.97 -25.97 9.23
N SER A 108 -9.13 -26.96 10.10
CA SER A 108 -9.59 -28.30 9.74
C SER A 108 -10.65 -28.73 10.75
N GLN A 109 -11.77 -29.24 10.24
CA GLN A 109 -12.81 -29.83 11.07
C GLN A 109 -12.48 -31.30 11.33
N LEU A 110 -12.40 -31.67 12.61
CA LEU A 110 -12.23 -33.04 13.06
C LEU A 110 -13.55 -33.82 12.98
N PRO A 111 -13.51 -35.17 12.99
CA PRO A 111 -14.71 -35.99 12.90
C PRO A 111 -15.75 -35.76 14.01
N ASP A 112 -15.32 -35.28 15.18
CA ASP A 112 -16.17 -34.91 16.31
C ASP A 112 -16.82 -33.51 16.15
N GLY A 113 -16.55 -32.82 15.05
CA GLY A 113 -17.04 -31.47 14.76
C GLY A 113 -16.12 -30.35 15.25
N THR A 114 -15.07 -30.65 16.01
CA THR A 114 -14.12 -29.65 16.54
C THR A 114 -13.33 -28.99 15.42
N ILE A 115 -13.22 -27.66 15.44
CA ILE A 115 -12.33 -26.92 14.53
C ILE A 115 -10.93 -26.83 15.14
N ARG A 116 -9.93 -27.34 14.42
CA ARG A 116 -8.51 -27.22 14.74
C ARG A 116 -7.85 -26.21 13.81
N LYS A 117 -7.22 -25.18 14.39
CA LYS A 117 -6.34 -24.26 13.67
C LYS A 117 -4.91 -24.80 13.66
N TYR A 118 -4.24 -24.72 12.52
CA TYR A 118 -2.85 -25.15 12.37
C TYR A 118 -2.09 -24.23 11.40
N ALA A 119 -0.77 -24.16 11.57
CA ALA A 119 0.11 -23.43 10.66
C ALA A 119 0.27 -24.23 9.36
N ALA A 120 -0.21 -23.69 8.25
CA ALA A 120 -0.06 -24.29 6.92
C ALA A 120 1.26 -23.87 6.24
N LEU A 121 1.81 -22.73 6.66
CA LEU A 121 3.06 -22.18 6.18
C LEU A 121 3.66 -21.28 7.26
N VAL A 122 4.96 -21.40 7.47
CA VAL A 122 5.77 -20.45 8.21
C VAL A 122 6.76 -19.83 7.23
N TYR A 123 6.88 -18.50 7.25
CA TYR A 123 7.62 -17.74 6.26
C TYR A 123 8.36 -16.58 6.93
N GLY A 124 9.64 -16.37 6.61
CA GLY A 124 10.42 -15.24 7.11
C GLY A 124 11.85 -15.62 7.49
N PRO A 125 12.72 -14.63 7.72
CA PRO A 125 14.13 -14.88 8.08
C PRO A 125 14.28 -15.55 9.45
N GLY A 126 13.35 -15.32 10.38
CA GLY A 126 13.31 -16.01 11.68
C GLY A 126 12.73 -17.42 11.62
N GLY A 127 12.33 -17.92 10.45
CA GLY A 127 11.68 -19.23 10.30
C GLY A 127 12.67 -20.37 10.11
N ASP A 128 13.56 -20.64 11.07
CA ASP A 128 14.34 -21.87 11.03
C ASP A 128 13.45 -23.11 11.25
N SER A 129 14.01 -24.31 11.04
CA SER A 129 13.24 -25.56 11.20
C SER A 129 12.69 -25.73 12.62
N THR A 130 13.45 -25.32 13.64
CA THR A 130 13.05 -25.45 15.05
C THR A 130 11.87 -24.53 15.37
N ILE A 131 11.90 -23.29 14.90
CA ILE A 131 10.80 -22.33 15.05
C ILE A 131 9.55 -22.79 14.31
N THR A 132 9.74 -23.35 13.11
CA THR A 132 8.63 -23.91 12.32
C THR A 132 7.97 -25.09 13.02
N ASP A 133 8.77 -26.00 13.60
CA ASP A 133 8.28 -27.15 14.36
C ASP A 133 7.50 -26.70 15.61
N GLN A 134 8.07 -25.77 16.38
CA GLN A 134 7.41 -25.18 17.55
C GLN A 134 6.06 -24.56 17.20
N ILE A 135 5.99 -23.73 16.16
CA ILE A 135 4.74 -23.10 15.72
C ILE A 135 3.72 -24.15 15.27
N SER A 136 4.17 -25.22 14.60
CA SER A 136 3.30 -26.32 14.17
C SER A 136 2.72 -27.13 15.34
N GLU A 137 3.45 -27.17 16.46
CA GLU A 137 3.01 -27.74 17.74
C GLU A 137 2.15 -26.77 18.57
N GLY A 138 1.95 -25.53 18.10
CA GLY A 138 1.21 -24.49 18.81
C GLY A 138 2.03 -23.78 19.89
N ILE A 139 3.34 -23.95 19.88
CA ILE A 139 4.29 -23.28 20.77
C ILE A 139 4.74 -21.98 20.09
N LEU A 140 4.63 -20.86 20.82
CA LEU A 140 5.20 -19.58 20.38
C LEU A 140 6.66 -19.50 20.85
N PRO A 141 7.64 -19.48 19.93
CA PRO A 141 9.04 -19.40 20.31
C PRO A 141 9.35 -18.11 21.08
N PRO A 142 10.16 -18.16 22.15
CA PRO A 142 10.52 -16.96 22.90
C PRO A 142 11.32 -16.01 22.01
N GLY A 143 10.99 -14.71 22.08
CA GLY A 143 11.66 -13.67 21.30
C GLY A 143 11.17 -13.56 19.85
N VAL A 144 10.35 -14.48 19.35
CA VAL A 144 9.84 -14.43 17.98
C VAL A 144 8.45 -13.79 17.94
N GLN A 145 8.30 -12.79 17.09
CA GLN A 145 7.00 -12.20 16.76
C GLN A 145 6.35 -13.00 15.64
N VAL A 146 5.20 -13.60 15.95
CA VAL A 146 4.38 -14.35 14.99
C VAL A 146 3.28 -13.45 14.42
N LEU A 147 3.32 -13.20 13.12
CA LEU A 147 2.36 -12.37 12.39
C LEU A 147 1.47 -13.21 11.49
N ASN A 148 0.18 -12.88 11.38
CA ASN A 148 -0.70 -13.54 10.42
C ASN A 148 -0.39 -13.04 9.01
N MET A 149 -0.01 -13.95 8.11
CA MET A 149 0.38 -13.64 6.75
C MET A 149 -0.76 -12.93 5.97
N GLU A 150 -2.02 -13.32 6.21
CA GLU A 150 -3.18 -12.76 5.49
C GLU A 150 -3.39 -11.27 5.77
N THR A 151 -3.10 -10.82 6.98
CA THR A 151 -3.37 -9.45 7.44
C THR A 151 -2.12 -8.57 7.55
N SER A 152 -0.93 -9.16 7.57
CA SER A 152 0.31 -8.42 7.86
C SER A 152 1.13 -8.11 6.61
N GLY A 153 0.81 -8.73 5.47
CA GLY A 153 1.43 -8.38 4.19
C GLY A 153 0.96 -7.00 3.72
N ILE A 154 1.89 -6.19 3.23
CA ILE A 154 1.64 -4.86 2.68
C ILE A 154 1.07 -5.03 1.27
N ASP A 155 -0.10 -4.45 1.00
CA ASP A 155 -0.55 -4.23 -0.37
C ASP A 155 0.29 -3.10 -0.98
N PRO A 156 1.14 -3.39 -1.99
CA PRO A 156 2.07 -2.38 -2.50
C PRO A 156 1.35 -1.22 -3.19
N TYR A 157 0.21 -1.46 -3.84
CA TYR A 157 -0.50 -0.41 -4.57
C TYR A 157 -1.22 0.53 -3.61
N GLU A 158 -1.92 -0.02 -2.62
CA GLU A 158 -2.57 0.78 -1.58
C GLU A 158 -1.54 1.58 -0.79
N TYR A 159 -0.44 0.94 -0.38
CA TYR A 159 0.59 1.57 0.42
C TYR A 159 1.32 2.69 -0.33
N LEU A 160 1.65 2.50 -1.62
CA LEU A 160 2.37 3.49 -2.42
C LEU A 160 1.50 4.65 -2.90
N SER A 161 0.18 4.49 -2.89
CA SER A 161 -0.78 5.53 -3.31
C SER A 161 -1.10 6.56 -2.23
N ASN A 162 -0.73 6.31 -0.98
CA ASN A 162 -0.93 7.22 0.16
C ASN A 162 0.30 8.11 0.42
#